data_AF-A0A212CY47-F1
#
_entry.id   AF-A0A212CY47-F1
#
_cell.length_a   1.000
_cell.length_b   1.000
_cell.length_c   1.000
_cell.angle_alpha   90.00
_cell.angle_beta   90.00
_cell.angle_gamma   90.00
#
_symmetry.space_group_name_H-M   'P 1'
#
loop_
_entity.id
_entity.type
_entity.pdbx_description
1 polymer ?
#
loop_
_entity_poly.entity_id
_entity_poly.type
_entity_poly.pdbx_seq_one_letter_code
_entity_poly.pdbx_strand_id
1 'polypeptide(L)'
;MAPVIVVPPSNRSVVAGSSETTLECIANARPVEELSVTWKRNGMRVTSGLHGFGRRLTISNPTSSDTGVYVCEAALPGSAFEPARAKAFLSIIGPAAAAITVIVACPGVVAAADER
;
A
#
# COMPACT_ATOMS: atom_id res chain seq x y z
N MET A 1 1.49 -16.86 -20.53
CA MET A 1 0.86 -17.11 -19.21
C MET A 1 0.14 -15.83 -18.80
N ALA A 2 -1.12 -15.91 -18.39
CA ALA A 2 -1.87 -14.73 -17.95
C ALA A 2 -1.16 -14.03 -16.77
N PRO A 3 -1.29 -12.70 -16.64
CA PRO A 3 -0.73 -11.97 -15.51
C PRO A 3 -1.47 -12.37 -14.23
N VAL A 4 -0.73 -12.70 -13.18
CA VAL A 4 -1.29 -13.05 -11.87
C VAL A 4 -0.60 -12.19 -10.81
N ILE A 5 -1.39 -11.59 -9.93
CA ILE A 5 -0.87 -10.84 -8.79
C ILE A 5 -0.47 -11.86 -7.72
N VAL A 6 0.84 -12.01 -7.51
CA VAL A 6 1.43 -12.92 -6.53
C VAL A 6 1.40 -12.29 -5.15
N VAL A 7 1.69 -10.98 -5.08
CA VAL A 7 1.63 -10.19 -3.85
C VAL A 7 0.63 -9.07 -4.06
N PRO A 8 -0.60 -9.18 -3.52
CA PRO A 8 -1.57 -8.11 -3.58
C PRO A 8 -1.22 -6.98 -2.60
N PRO A 9 -1.62 -5.74 -2.90
CA PRO A 9 -1.43 -4.63 -1.99
C PRO A 9 -2.30 -4.81 -0.75
N SER A 10 -1.71 -4.55 0.41
CA SER A 10 -2.38 -4.64 1.71
C SER A 10 -2.96 -3.30 2.14
N ASN A 11 -4.09 -3.34 2.86
CA ASN A 11 -4.66 -2.14 3.50
C ASN A 11 -3.65 -1.55 4.49
N ARG A 12 -3.50 -0.23 4.46
CA ARG A 12 -2.52 0.49 5.27
C ARG A 12 -3.18 1.67 5.95
N SER A 13 -2.85 1.88 7.22
CA SER A 13 -3.23 3.08 7.95
C SER A 13 -1.99 3.86 8.37
N VAL A 14 -1.96 5.15 8.08
CA VAL A 14 -0.78 6.00 8.26
C VAL A 14 -1.17 7.27 8.97
N VAL A 15 -0.32 7.79 9.85
CA VAL A 15 -0.61 9.02 10.57
C VAL A 15 -0.42 10.23 9.65
N ALA A 16 -1.35 11.19 9.68
CA ALA A 16 -1.19 12.46 8.98
C ALA A 16 0.11 13.14 9.42
N GLY A 17 0.98 13.47 8.46
CA GLY A 17 2.30 14.04 8.74
C GLY A 17 3.44 13.02 8.84
N SER A 18 3.20 11.73 8.55
CA SER A 18 4.29 10.78 8.28
C SER A 18 5.13 11.24 7.09
N SER A 19 6.43 10.93 7.08
CA SER A 19 7.33 11.26 5.96
C SER A 19 6.90 10.59 4.66
N GLU A 20 6.58 9.30 4.70
CA GLU A 20 6.17 8.53 3.53
C GLU A 20 5.37 7.28 3.91
N THR A 21 4.59 6.78 2.96
CA THR A 21 3.98 5.46 3.02
C THR A 21 4.20 4.72 1.71
N THR A 22 4.23 3.40 1.75
CA THR A 22 4.53 2.58 0.60
C THR A 22 3.54 1.44 0.46
N LEU A 23 3.02 1.26 -0.76
CA LEU A 23 2.18 0.15 -1.16
C LEU A 23 2.96 -0.73 -2.14
N GLU A 24 2.84 -2.04 -1.96
CA GLU A 24 3.55 -3.04 -2.78
C GLU A 24 2.55 -3.89 -3.56
N CYS A 25 2.84 -4.16 -4.82
CA CYS A 25 2.09 -5.04 -5.69
C CYS A 25 3.04 -5.77 -6.62
N ILE A 26 3.17 -7.08 -6.44
CA ILE A 26 4.02 -7.91 -7.29
C ILE A 26 3.12 -8.81 -8.13
N ALA A 27 3.23 -8.67 -9.45
CA ALA A 27 2.60 -9.55 -10.41
C ALA A 27 3.64 -10.37 -11.17
N ASN A 28 3.22 -11.53 -11.66
CA ASN A 28 4.04 -12.41 -12.48
C ASN A 28 3.29 -12.77 -13.76
N ALA A 29 4.02 -12.88 -14.86
CA ALA A 29 3.49 -13.10 -16.19
C ALA A 29 4.55 -13.74 -17.10
N ARG A 30 4.13 -14.28 -18.25
CA ARG A 30 5.04 -14.77 -19.31
C ARG A 30 4.51 -14.31 -20.67
N PRO A 31 5.30 -13.54 -21.45
CA PRO A 31 6.62 -12.99 -21.12
C PRO A 31 6.58 -12.00 -19.95
N VAL A 32 7.64 -11.97 -19.13
CA VAL A 32 7.73 -11.04 -17.98
C VAL A 32 8.22 -9.66 -18.44
N GLU A 33 8.91 -9.62 -19.56
CA GLU A 33 9.46 -8.41 -20.18
C GLU A 33 8.35 -7.46 -20.66
N GLU A 34 7.21 -8.01 -21.07
CA GLU A 34 6.03 -7.25 -21.51
C GLU A 34 5.08 -6.89 -20.36
N LEU A 35 5.35 -7.35 -19.13
CA LEU A 35 4.47 -7.11 -17.99
C LEU A 35 4.49 -5.63 -17.59
N SER A 36 3.32 -5.00 -17.65
CA SER A 36 3.13 -3.62 -17.19
C SER A 36 2.31 -3.59 -15.91
N VAL A 37 2.89 -3.08 -14.82
CA VAL A 37 2.20 -2.84 -13.55
C VAL A 37 1.86 -1.36 -13.44
N THR A 38 0.58 -1.06 -13.27
CA THR A 38 0.06 0.30 -13.17
C THR A 38 -0.78 0.47 -11.93
N TRP A 39 -0.72 1.65 -11.32
CA TRP A 39 -1.55 2.00 -10.18
C TRP A 39 -2.66 2.95 -10.61
N LYS A 40 -3.86 2.75 -10.05
CA LYS A 40 -5.02 3.61 -10.26
C LYS A 40 -5.60 4.02 -8.92
N ARG A 41 -5.90 5.30 -8.76
CA ARG A 41 -6.61 5.87 -7.60
C ARG A 41 -7.86 6.58 -8.12
N ASN A 42 -9.03 6.19 -7.63
CA ASN A 42 -10.31 6.78 -8.05
C ASN A 42 -10.50 6.80 -9.58
N GLY A 43 -10.02 5.76 -10.28
CA GLY A 43 -10.06 5.67 -11.74
C GLY A 43 -8.94 6.40 -12.49
N MET A 44 -8.17 7.26 -11.81
CA MET A 44 -7.03 7.97 -12.40
C MET A 44 -5.73 7.19 -12.24
N ARG A 45 -4.90 7.13 -13.28
CA ARG A 45 -3.59 6.47 -13.24
C ARG A 45 -2.62 7.28 -12.38
N VAL A 46 -1.93 6.61 -11.46
CA VAL A 46 -0.90 7.20 -10.61
C VAL A 46 0.46 6.93 -11.25
N THR A 47 1.22 7.99 -11.50
CA THR A 47 2.58 7.93 -12.09
C THR A 47 3.65 8.48 -11.15
N SER A 48 3.26 9.19 -10.08
CA SER A 48 4.18 9.72 -9.08
C SER A 48 4.55 8.66 -8.04
N GLY A 49 5.81 8.65 -7.60
CA GLY A 49 6.28 7.78 -6.54
C GLY A 49 6.31 6.29 -6.89
N LEU A 50 6.27 5.94 -8.18
CA LEU A 50 6.41 4.55 -8.62
C LEU A 50 7.89 4.14 -8.61
N HIS A 51 8.17 3.03 -7.95
CA HIS A 51 9.49 2.40 -7.90
C HIS A 51 9.41 0.93 -8.34
N GLY A 52 10.55 0.37 -8.74
CA GLY A 52 10.65 -1.04 -9.11
C GLY A 52 9.74 -1.41 -10.28
N PHE A 53 9.68 -0.59 -11.34
CA PHE A 53 8.80 -0.81 -12.49
C PHE A 53 7.29 -0.80 -12.14
N GLY A 54 6.91 0.07 -11.20
CA GLY A 54 5.52 0.18 -10.75
C GLY A 54 5.09 -0.91 -9.78
N ARG A 55 6.00 -1.77 -9.31
CA ARG A 55 5.71 -2.75 -8.25
C ARG A 55 5.50 -2.09 -6.90
N ARG A 56 6.06 -0.90 -6.69
CA ARG A 56 6.00 -0.21 -5.41
C ARG A 56 5.57 1.23 -5.60
N LEU A 57 4.54 1.65 -4.89
CA LEU A 57 4.01 3.01 -4.91
C LEU A 57 4.32 3.69 -3.58
N THR A 58 5.23 4.65 -3.59
CA THR A 58 5.58 5.49 -2.46
C THR A 58 4.80 6.80 -2.52
N ILE A 59 4.09 7.13 -1.45
CA ILE A 59 3.35 8.37 -1.30
C ILE A 59 4.06 9.17 -0.21
N SER A 60 4.75 10.23 -0.61
CA SER A 60 5.43 11.15 0.30
C SER A 60 4.43 12.13 0.91
N ASN A 61 4.57 12.43 2.20
CA ASN A 61 3.68 13.33 2.96
C ASN A 61 2.18 13.03 2.75
N PRO A 62 1.71 11.81 3.07
CA PRO A 62 0.30 11.45 2.88
C PRO A 62 -0.62 12.35 3.72
N THR A 63 -1.59 12.94 3.05
CA THR A 63 -2.61 13.82 3.64
C THR A 63 -3.97 13.13 3.68
N SER A 64 -4.94 13.68 4.43
CA SER A 64 -6.31 13.15 4.44
C SER A 64 -6.90 13.01 3.03
N SER A 65 -6.50 13.86 2.08
CA SER A 65 -6.88 13.81 0.67
C SER A 65 -6.33 12.61 -0.11
N ASP A 66 -5.27 11.96 0.39
CA ASP A 66 -4.70 10.76 -0.21
C ASP A 66 -5.41 9.48 0.25
N THR A 67 -6.29 9.58 1.26
CA THR A 67 -7.14 8.49 1.72
C THR A 67 -8.01 7.97 0.58
N GLY A 68 -8.07 6.66 0.41
CA GLY A 68 -8.93 6.05 -0.59
C GLY A 68 -8.49 4.67 -1.05
N VAL A 69 -9.13 4.21 -2.13
CA VAL A 69 -8.84 2.89 -2.72
C VAL A 69 -7.79 3.05 -3.81
N TYR A 70 -6.67 2.35 -3.62
CA TYR A 70 -5.61 2.19 -4.60
C TYR A 70 -5.76 0.83 -5.27
N VAL A 71 -5.78 0.82 -6.60
CA VAL A 71 -5.93 -0.38 -7.41
C VAL A 71 -4.64 -0.61 -8.20
N CYS A 72 -3.99 -1.72 -7.95
CA CYS A 72 -2.92 -2.22 -8.79
C CYS A 72 -3.52 -3.00 -9.97
N GLU A 73 -3.10 -2.67 -11.18
CA GLU A 73 -3.50 -3.33 -12.43
C GLU A 73 -2.25 -3.82 -13.15
N ALA A 74 -2.14 -5.14 -13.30
CA ALA A 74 -1.08 -5.81 -14.02
C ALA A 74 -1.61 -6.30 -15.37
N ALA A 75 -1.10 -5.74 -16.46
CA ALA A 75 -1.56 -6.00 -17.82
C ALA A 75 -0.38 -6.43 -18.72
N LEU A 76 -0.70 -7.24 -19.72
CA LEU A 76 0.22 -7.63 -20.79
C LEU A 76 -0.29 -6.99 -22.11
N PRO A 77 0.16 -5.77 -22.46
CA PRO A 77 -0.36 -5.03 -23.62
C PRO A 77 -0.16 -5.73 -24.97
N GLY A 78 0.82 -6.65 -25.08
CA GLY A 78 1.03 -7.48 -26.28
C GLY A 78 0.17 -8.75 -26.35
N SER A 79 -0.71 -8.98 -25.37
CA SER A 79 -1.51 -10.21 -25.28
C SER A 79 -3.00 -9.94 -25.13
N ALA A 80 -3.81 -10.95 -25.45
CA ALA A 80 -5.26 -10.92 -25.22
C ALA A 80 -5.66 -11.35 -23.79
N PHE A 81 -4.72 -11.38 -22.85
CA PHE A 81 -5.03 -11.76 -21.46
C PHE A 81 -5.70 -10.60 -20.71
N GLU A 82 -6.74 -10.93 -19.94
CA GLU A 82 -7.36 -9.96 -19.03
C GLU A 82 -6.36 -9.47 -17.98
N PRO A 83 -6.36 -8.17 -17.64
CA PRO A 83 -5.46 -7.62 -16.66
C PRO A 83 -5.85 -8.06 -15.24
N ALA A 84 -4.86 -8.48 -14.45
CA ALA A 84 -5.09 -8.78 -13.05
C ALA A 84 -5.20 -7.49 -12.24
N ARG A 85 -6.20 -7.43 -11.34
CA ARG A 85 -6.46 -6.25 -10.51
C ARG A 85 -6.51 -6.63 -9.04
N ALA A 86 -5.85 -5.83 -8.20
CA ALA A 86 -5.96 -5.96 -6.74
C ALA A 86 -6.13 -4.58 -6.10
N LYS A 87 -6.86 -4.53 -4.99
CA LYS A 87 -7.26 -3.28 -4.33
C LYS A 87 -6.69 -3.23 -2.92
N ALA A 88 -6.24 -2.05 -2.51
CA ALA A 88 -5.88 -1.73 -1.14
C ALA A 88 -6.53 -0.41 -0.71
N PHE A 89 -6.91 -0.34 0.56
CA PHE A 89 -7.41 0.88 1.18
C PHE A 89 -6.29 1.55 1.97
N LEU A 90 -6.02 2.81 1.65
CA LEU A 90 -5.12 3.67 2.42
C LEU A 90 -5.96 4.58 3.30
N SER A 91 -5.74 4.50 4.62
CA SER A 91 -6.42 5.34 5.61
C SER A 91 -5.44 6.28 6.29
N ILE A 92 -5.70 7.59 6.24
CA ILE A 92 -4.88 8.55 6.97
C ILE A 92 -5.52 8.87 8.32
N ILE A 93 -4.87 8.44 9.39
CA ILE A 93 -5.29 8.63 10.77
C ILE A 93 -4.80 10.00 11.23
N GLY A 94 -5.69 10.84 11.75
CA GLY A 94 -5.29 12.11 12.37
C GLY A 94 -4.37 11.89 13.58
N PRO A 95 -3.52 12.86 13.95
CA PRO A 95 -2.53 12.72 15.02
C PRO A 95 -3.12 12.29 16.37
N ALA A 96 -4.39 12.59 16.63
CA ALA A 96 -5.07 12.21 17.87
C ALA A 96 -5.46 10.72 17.97
N ALA A 97 -5.60 10.00 16.85
CA ALA A 97 -6.11 8.63 16.83
C ALA A 97 -5.02 7.54 16.72
N ALA A 98 -3.76 7.93 16.48
CA ALA A 98 -2.62 7.00 16.48
C ALA A 98 -2.10 6.67 17.90
N ALA A 99 -2.59 7.38 18.93
CA ALA A 99 -2.21 7.18 20.33
C ALA A 99 -2.84 5.92 20.98
N ILE A 100 -3.64 5.15 20.24
CA ILE A 100 -4.32 3.97 20.77
C ILE A 100 -3.81 2.74 20.02
N THR A 101 -2.72 2.14 20.54
CA THR A 101 -2.59 0.72 20.90
C THR A 101 -1.11 0.29 20.87
N VAL A 102 -0.40 0.51 21.97
CA VAL A 102 0.41 -0.56 22.57
C VAL A 102 0.06 -0.57 24.06
N ILE A 103 -1.14 -1.03 24.38
CA ILE A 103 -1.31 -1.67 25.68
C ILE A 103 -0.74 -3.05 25.45
N VAL A 104 0.56 -3.25 25.72
CA VAL A 104 0.99 -4.60 26.08
C VAL A 104 0.18 -4.89 27.33
N ALA A 105 -0.86 -5.70 27.20
CA ALA A 105 -1.49 -6.31 28.34
C ALA A 105 -0.39 -7.10 29.02
N CYS A 106 0.16 -6.61 30.14
CA CYS A 106 0.91 -7.44 31.06
C CYS A 106 -0.11 -8.30 31.81
N PRO A 107 -0.23 -9.62 31.57
CA PRO A 107 -0.88 -10.47 32.53
C PRO A 107 0.17 -10.75 33.61
N GLY A 108 0.26 -9.88 34.62
CA GLY A 108 0.91 -10.21 35.89
C GLY A 108 2.29 -9.63 36.22
N VAL A 109 2.74 -8.51 35.62
CA VAL A 109 3.95 -7.82 36.12
C VAL A 109 3.57 -6.57 36.91
N VAL A 110 3.75 -6.64 38.22
CA VAL A 110 3.90 -5.47 39.09
C VAL A 110 5.32 -4.92 38.88
N ALA A 111 5.46 -3.85 38.11
CA ALA A 111 6.68 -3.06 38.08
C ALA A 111 6.34 -1.63 38.47
N ALA A 112 6.71 -1.25 39.68
CA ALA A 112 6.77 0.14 40.09
C ALA A 112 7.95 0.79 39.34
N ALA A 113 7.67 1.78 38.50
CA ALA A 113 8.67 2.73 38.04
C ALA A 113 8.38 4.05 38.76
N ASP A 114 9.18 4.31 39.79
CA ASP A 114 9.38 5.62 40.41
C ASP A 114 10.15 6.49 39.41
N GLU A 115 9.59 7.62 38.99
CA GLU A 115 10.28 8.60 38.16
C GLU A 115 10.45 9.88 39.01
N ARG A 116 11.66 10.07 39.52
CA ARG A 116 12.11 11.22 40.32
C ARG A 116 12.41 12.44 39.46
#